data_AF-X0XNB1-F1
#
_entry.id   AF-X0XNB1-F1
#
_cell.length_a   1.000
_cell.length_b   1.000
_cell.length_c   1.000
_cell.angle_alpha   90.00
_cell.angle_beta   90.00
_cell.angle_gamma   90.00
#
_symmetry.space_group_name_H-M   'P 1'
#
loop_
_entity.id
_entity.type
_entity.pdbx_description
1 polymer ?
#
loop_
_entity_poly.entity_id
_entity_poly.type
_entity_poly.pdbx_seq_one_letter_code
_entity_poly.pdbx_strand_id
1 'polypeptide(L)' 'MSTQVKRRRGTTAEHASFTGSSGEITVDTDTWEPVVHDGITVGGHRQGNDFPAG' A
#
# COMPACT_ATOMS: atom_id res chain seq x y z
N MET A 1 -18.69 -19.24 1.17
CA MET A 1 -18.39 -18.09 2.05
C MET A 1 -17.05 -17.50 1.63
N SER A 2 -16.96 -16.18 1.49
CA SER A 2 -15.68 -15.48 1.26
C SER A 2 -15.30 -14.71 2.52
N THR A 3 -14.04 -14.79 2.93
CA THR A 3 -13.52 -13.98 4.05
C THR A 3 -13.16 -12.60 3.55
N GLN A 4 -13.74 -11.55 4.14
CA GLN A 4 -13.30 -10.20 3.88
C GLN A 4 -12.04 -9.90 4.69
N VAL A 5 -10.97 -9.47 4.03
CA VAL A 5 -9.70 -9.11 4.67
C VAL A 5 -9.51 -7.60 4.57
N LYS A 6 -9.39 -6.93 5.72
CA LYS A 6 -8.99 -5.52 5.77
C LYS A 6 -7.48 -5.45 5.92
N ARG A 7 -6.81 -4.90 4.91
CA ARG A 7 -5.38 -4.57 4.98
C ARG A 7 -5.16 -3.34 5.85
N ARG A 8 -3.99 -3.26 6.47
CA ARG A 8 -3.51 -2.04 7.12
C ARG A 8 -3.46 -0.90 6.09
N ARG A 9 -3.80 0.31 6.51
CA ARG A 9 -4.03 1.45 5.60
C ARG A 9 -3.75 2.78 6.28
N GLY A 10 -3.45 3.78 5.47
CA GLY A 10 -3.18 5.16 5.88
C GLY A 10 -3.00 6.07 4.66
N THR A 11 -2.89 7.36 4.91
CA THR A 11 -2.61 8.43 3.95
C THR A 11 -1.20 8.32 3.37
N THR A 12 -0.92 9.03 2.27
CA THR A 12 0.42 9.10 1.68
C THR A 12 1.46 9.64 2.65
N ALA A 13 1.07 10.62 3.49
CA ALA A 13 1.95 11.16 4.52
C ALA A 13 2.29 10.13 5.60
N GLU A 14 1.31 9.32 6.03
CA GLU A 14 1.55 8.24 6.99
C GLU A 14 2.45 7.14 6.39
N HIS A 15 2.26 6.78 5.13
CA HIS A 15 3.12 5.82 4.45
C HIS A 15 4.56 6.33 4.29
N ALA A 16 4.75 7.62 4.03
CA ALA A 16 6.08 8.21 3.78
C ALA A 16 7.11 8.02 4.93
N SER A 17 6.64 7.66 6.13
CA SER A 17 7.51 7.36 7.29
C SER A 17 7.42 5.90 7.75
N PHE A 18 6.56 5.10 7.14
CA PHE A 18 6.31 3.72 7.53
C PHE A 18 7.21 2.74 6.77
N THR A 19 7.77 1.76 7.47
CA THR A 19 8.42 0.59 6.86
C THR A 19 7.64 -0.65 7.25
N GLY A 20 6.96 -1.26 6.29
CA GLY A 20 6.24 -2.52 6.51
C GLY A 20 7.16 -3.73 6.53
N SER A 21 6.64 -4.85 7.02
CA SER A 21 7.38 -6.12 7.01
C SER A 21 7.55 -6.66 5.58
N SER A 22 8.57 -7.49 5.35
CA SER A 22 8.76 -8.13 4.05
C SER A 22 7.52 -8.94 3.64
N GLY A 23 6.96 -8.64 2.47
CA GLY A 23 5.73 -9.25 1.94
C GLY A 23 4.43 -8.64 2.47
N GLU A 24 4.49 -7.60 3.32
CA GLU A 24 3.30 -6.87 3.75
C GLU A 24 2.73 -6.05 2.59
N ILE A 25 1.41 -6.02 2.48
CA ILE A 25 0.69 -5.14 1.54
C ILE A 25 -0.22 -4.23 2.36
N THR A 26 -0.01 -2.93 2.23
CA THR A 26 -0.87 -1.90 2.81
C THR A 26 -1.62 -1.14 1.71
N VAL A 27 -2.63 -0.36 2.09
CA VAL A 27 -3.38 0.50 1.16
C VAL A 27 -3.09 1.95 1.49
N ASP A 28 -2.68 2.71 0.49
CA ASP A 28 -2.68 4.17 0.57
C ASP A 28 -4.10 4.68 0.32
N THR A 29 -4.68 5.44 1.24
CA THR A 29 -6.08 5.88 1.17
C THR A 29 -6.30 7.18 0.43
N ASP A 30 -5.25 7.93 0.11
CA ASP A 30 -5.37 9.15 -0.68
C ASP A 30 -5.46 8.80 -2.17
N THR A 31 -4.72 7.78 -2.58
CA THR A 31 -4.63 7.30 -3.97
C THR A 31 -5.40 6.00 -4.23
N TRP A 32 -5.77 5.28 -3.17
CA TRP A 32 -6.37 3.95 -3.24
C TRP A 32 -5.51 2.88 -3.91
N GLU A 33 -4.19 3.08 -3.86
CA GLU A 33 -3.21 2.19 -4.46
C GLU A 33 -2.63 1.21 -3.43
N PRO A 34 -2.31 -0.03 -3.84
CA PRO A 34 -1.58 -0.95 -3.00
C PRO A 34 -0.10 -0.54 -2.88
N VAL A 35 0.45 -0.71 -1.69
CA VAL A 35 1.87 -0.50 -1.39
C VAL A 35 2.46 -1.81 -0.86
N VAL A 36 3.51 -2.29 -1.52
CA VAL A 36 4.21 -3.55 -1.16
C VAL A 36 5.47 -3.20 -0.35
N HIS A 37 5.71 -3.94 0.72
CA HIS A 37 6.86 -3.71 1.61
C HIS A 37 7.88 -4.84 1.54
N ASP A 38 9.16 -4.47 1.61
CA ASP A 38 10.30 -5.40 1.59
C ASP A 38 11.01 -5.53 2.96
N GLY A 39 10.56 -4.78 3.98
CA GLY A 39 11.20 -4.74 5.31
C GLY A 39 12.30 -3.69 5.47
N ILE A 40 12.63 -2.93 4.43
CA ILE A 40 13.81 -2.05 4.38
C ILE A 40 13.46 -0.67 3.82
N THR A 41 12.66 -0.62 2.76
CA THR A 41 12.33 0.62 2.05
C THR A 41 11.24 1.39 2.80
N VAL A 42 11.59 2.55 3.38
CA VAL A 42 10.62 3.48 3.98
C VAL A 42 9.67 3.97 2.89
N GLY A 43 8.36 3.94 3.15
CA GLY A 43 7.33 4.26 2.15
C GLY A 43 6.88 3.08 1.30
N GLY A 44 7.67 2.00 1.24
CA GLY A 44 7.40 0.83 0.41
C GLY A 44 7.37 1.13 -1.10
N HIS A 45 6.84 0.17 -1.86
CA HIS A 45 6.76 0.20 -3.32
C HIS A 45 5.30 0.34 -3.75
N ARG A 46 4.93 1.53 -4.19
CA ARG A 46 3.58 1.81 -4.69
C ARG A 46 3.39 1.19 -6.07
N GLN A 47 2.33 0.40 -6.20
CA GLN A 47 1.88 -0.09 -7.50
C GLN A 47 0.81 0.88 -8.02
N GLY A 48 1.28 1.91 -8.73
CA GLY A 48 0.41 2.96 -9.24
C GLY A 48 -0.44 2.52 -10.42
N ASN A 49 -1.57 3.18 -10.60
CA ASN A 49 -2.50 2.90 -11.69
C ASN A 49 -2.04 3.58 -12.99
N ASP A 50 -1.17 2.96 -13.78
CA ASP A 50 -0.96 3.32 -15.20
C ASP A 50 -2.11 2.82 -16.10
N PHE A 51 -3.31 2.60 -15.53
CA PHE A 51 -4.47 2.17 -16.30
C PHE A 51 -5.03 3.38 -17.04
N PRO A 52 -4.97 3.43 -18.39
CA PRO A 52 -5.56 4.53 -19.13
C PRO A 52 -7.04 4.60 -18.79
N ALA A 53 -7.51 5.78 -18.39
CA ALA A 53 -8.93 6.07 -18.32
C ALA A 53 -9.51 5.77 -19.72
N GLY A 54 -10.49 4.85 -19.76
CA GLY A 54 -11.11 4.39 -21.00
C GLY A 54 -11.79 5.50 -21.79
#